data_AF-A0A024UNV6-F1
#
_entry.id   AF-A0A024UNV6-F1
#
_cell.length_a   1.000
_cell.length_b   1.000
_cell.length_c   1.000
_cell.angle_alpha   90.00
_cell.angle_beta   90.00
_cell.angle_gamma   90.00
#
_symmetry.space_group_name_H-M   'P 1'
#
loop_
_entity.id
_entity.type
_entity.pdbx_description
1 polymer ?
#
loop_
_entity_poly.entity_id
_entity_poly.type
_entity_poly.pdbx_seq_one_letter_code
_entity_poly.pdbx_strand_id
1 'polypeptide(L)'
;MASSSPPKTKGWSFSSMLSRSFSSLAGCEGSPKADDPTQAKSFFDLAATDMQGNVVPMATYRGRVCLTQLNYTQLAELDTKYRDKGLQILAFPCNQFGGQEPGTNEEIMDFVKTFGISFPFFAKCDVNGSNTIPVFQYLKHNLGGLLGNFIKWNFTKFLVDRNGLPFQRYNPQTAPFDIEADIVELLGKQ
;
A
#
# COMPACT_ATOMS: atom_id res chain seq x y z
N MET A 1 -33.66 53.66 29.95
CA MET A 1 -32.99 52.55 29.22
C MET A 1 -34.07 51.85 28.41
N ALA A 2 -34.07 52.08 27.10
CA ALA A 2 -35.19 51.75 26.22
C ALA A 2 -35.09 50.33 25.65
N SER A 3 -36.21 49.62 25.75
CA SER A 3 -36.78 48.64 24.82
C SER A 3 -36.04 48.43 23.48
N SER A 4 -35.73 47.16 23.15
CA SER A 4 -36.13 46.55 21.87
C SER A 4 -35.81 45.05 21.82
N SER A 5 -36.82 44.25 21.48
CA SER A 5 -36.76 42.83 21.11
C SER A 5 -36.52 42.68 19.58
N PRO A 6 -36.24 41.45 19.06
CA PRO A 6 -35.44 41.20 17.85
C PRO A 6 -36.26 41.00 16.58
N PRO A 7 -35.66 40.98 15.37
CA PRO A 7 -36.34 40.50 14.18
C PRO A 7 -36.28 38.98 14.01
N LYS A 8 -37.38 38.47 13.44
CA LYS A 8 -37.76 37.06 13.25
C LYS A 8 -37.34 36.51 11.87
N THR A 9 -37.02 35.21 11.87
CA THR A 9 -37.37 34.14 10.90
C THR A 9 -37.07 34.27 9.40
N LYS A 10 -36.36 33.27 8.85
CA LYS A 10 -36.87 32.17 7.99
C LYS A 10 -35.94 30.95 8.25
N GLY A 11 -36.34 29.73 8.58
CA GLY A 11 -37.59 29.03 8.38
C GLY A 11 -37.48 28.14 7.15
N TRP A 12 -36.90 26.94 7.30
CA TRP A 12 -37.32 25.70 6.63
C TRP A 12 -36.90 24.50 7.49
N SER A 13 -37.92 23.84 8.03
CA SER A 13 -37.87 22.53 8.65
C SER A 13 -38.68 21.61 7.75
N PHE A 14 -38.09 20.48 7.34
CA PHE A 14 -38.86 19.28 7.09
C PHE A 14 -38.16 18.12 7.81
N SER A 15 -38.93 17.57 8.74
CA SER A 15 -38.71 16.38 9.54
C SER A 15 -38.61 15.14 8.64
N SER A 16 -37.74 14.19 8.97
CA SER A 16 -38.21 12.94 9.58
C SER A 16 -37.05 11.98 9.87
N MET A 17 -37.10 11.52 11.10
CA MET A 17 -36.45 10.35 11.66
C MET A 17 -36.34 9.16 10.70
N LEU A 18 -35.16 8.55 10.69
CA LEU A 18 -35.04 7.10 10.78
C LEU A 18 -33.84 6.80 11.67
N SER A 19 -34.11 6.74 12.97
CA SER A 19 -33.29 5.98 13.90
C SER A 19 -33.36 4.52 13.46
N ARG A 20 -32.24 3.97 13.02
CA ARG A 20 -32.06 2.53 12.93
C ARG A 20 -30.92 2.18 13.86
N SER A 21 -31.30 1.55 14.97
CA SER A 21 -30.42 0.86 15.89
C SER A 21 -29.46 -0.04 15.11
N PHE A 22 -28.15 0.17 15.26
CA PHE A 22 -27.15 -0.82 14.88
C PHE A 22 -27.10 -1.86 16.00
N SER A 23 -27.83 -2.96 15.82
CA SER A 23 -27.54 -4.19 16.54
C SER A 23 -26.17 -4.69 16.11
N SER A 24 -25.33 -4.97 17.10
CA SER A 24 -24.10 -5.72 16.98
C SER A 24 -24.37 -7.07 16.29
N LEU A 25 -23.77 -7.25 15.11
CA LEU A 25 -23.39 -8.57 14.59
C LEU A 25 -22.05 -8.41 13.87
N ALA A 26 -21.07 -9.17 14.37
CA ALA A 26 -19.79 -9.36 13.74
C ALA A 26 -19.98 -9.99 12.34
N GLY A 27 -19.39 -9.36 11.34
CA GLY A 27 -19.28 -9.85 9.98
C GLY A 27 -18.26 -8.99 9.24
N CYS A 28 -17.04 -9.52 9.07
CA CYS A 28 -16.03 -8.91 8.22
C CYS A 28 -16.53 -8.94 6.77
N GLU A 29 -17.12 -7.85 6.29
CA GLU A 29 -17.50 -7.69 4.89
C GLU A 29 -16.60 -6.64 4.22
N GLY A 30 -15.75 -7.16 3.31
CA GLY A 30 -15.33 -6.58 2.04
C GLY A 30 -15.00 -5.09 2.00
N SER A 31 -13.71 -4.78 1.89
CA SER A 31 -13.23 -3.53 1.29
C SER A 31 -13.90 -3.32 -0.09
N PRO A 32 -14.22 -2.07 -0.49
CA PRO A 32 -14.84 -1.80 -1.78
C PRO A 32 -13.94 -2.33 -2.91
N LYS A 33 -14.46 -3.25 -3.74
CA LYS A 33 -13.78 -3.70 -4.96
C LYS A 33 -13.64 -2.49 -5.89
N ALA A 34 -12.41 -2.09 -6.17
CA ALA A 34 -12.14 -1.32 -7.37
C ALA A 34 -12.66 -2.10 -8.60
N ASP A 35 -13.12 -1.37 -9.61
CA ASP A 35 -13.14 -1.88 -10.99
C ASP A 35 -11.81 -2.58 -11.28
N ASP A 36 -11.81 -3.67 -12.05
CA ASP A 36 -10.65 -4.55 -12.32
C ASP A 36 -9.29 -3.86 -12.10
N PRO A 37 -8.54 -4.20 -11.03
CA PRO A 37 -7.31 -3.51 -10.68
C PRO A 37 -6.23 -3.52 -11.76
N THR A 38 -6.33 -4.42 -12.75
CA THR A 38 -5.43 -4.43 -13.91
C THR A 38 -5.64 -3.24 -14.84
N GLN A 39 -6.81 -2.58 -14.79
CA GLN A 39 -7.17 -1.40 -15.57
C GLN A 39 -6.87 -0.08 -14.87
N ALA A 40 -6.30 -0.10 -13.66
CA ALA A 40 -5.86 1.12 -12.98
C ALA A 40 -4.87 1.89 -13.86
N LYS A 41 -4.94 3.22 -13.87
CA LYS A 41 -4.03 4.06 -14.67
C LYS A 41 -2.72 4.33 -13.95
N SER A 42 -2.74 4.28 -12.62
CA SER A 42 -1.60 4.52 -11.76
C SER A 42 -1.63 3.58 -10.56
N PHE A 43 -0.46 3.23 -10.07
CA PHE A 43 -0.28 2.61 -8.75
C PHE A 43 -0.98 3.41 -7.66
N PHE A 44 -1.03 4.74 -7.78
CA PHE A 44 -1.65 5.63 -6.80
C PHE A 44 -3.18 5.61 -6.79
N ASP A 45 -3.82 4.95 -7.76
CA ASP A 45 -5.27 4.72 -7.77
C ASP A 45 -5.69 3.53 -6.90
N LEU A 46 -4.70 2.79 -6.37
CA LEU A 46 -4.90 1.56 -5.59
C LEU A 46 -4.84 1.83 -4.08
N ALA A 47 -5.19 0.82 -3.30
CA ALA A 47 -5.06 0.81 -1.86
C ALA A 47 -4.61 -0.57 -1.35
N ALA A 48 -4.08 -0.59 -0.13
CA ALA A 48 -3.73 -1.81 0.58
C ALA A 48 -4.02 -1.64 2.07
N THR A 49 -4.18 -2.76 2.77
CA THR A 49 -4.47 -2.78 4.20
C THR A 49 -3.17 -2.73 5.00
N ASP A 50 -3.05 -1.83 5.98
CA ASP A 50 -1.90 -1.76 6.88
C ASP A 50 -1.91 -2.88 7.95
N MET A 51 -0.86 -2.96 8.76
CA MET A 51 -0.74 -3.99 9.81
C MET A 51 -1.83 -3.90 10.90
N GLN A 52 -2.54 -2.77 11.01
CA GLN A 52 -3.63 -2.54 11.97
C GLN A 52 -5.02 -2.79 11.35
N GLY A 53 -5.09 -3.16 10.07
CA GLY A 53 -6.34 -3.40 9.36
C GLY A 53 -6.95 -2.17 8.69
N ASN A 54 -6.29 -1.02 8.70
CA ASN A 54 -6.80 0.18 8.02
C ASN A 54 -6.51 0.12 6.52
N VAL A 55 -7.45 0.61 5.71
CA VAL A 55 -7.21 0.78 4.27
C VAL A 55 -6.39 2.04 4.03
N VAL A 56 -5.20 1.88 3.47
CA VAL A 56 -4.27 2.96 3.13
C VAL A 56 -4.25 3.15 1.61
N PRO A 57 -4.68 4.31 1.08
CA PRO A 57 -4.53 4.64 -0.33
C PRO A 57 -3.06 4.76 -0.71
N MET A 58 -2.66 4.16 -1.84
CA MET A 58 -1.29 4.30 -2.37
C MET A 58 -0.98 5.74 -2.77
N ALA A 59 -2.00 6.56 -3.05
CA ALA A 59 -1.90 8.00 -3.21
C ALA A 59 -1.18 8.72 -2.05
N THR A 60 -1.14 8.12 -0.86
CA THR A 60 -0.34 8.59 0.29
C THR A 60 1.14 8.79 -0.06
N TYR A 61 1.65 7.99 -1.01
CA TYR A 61 3.05 8.00 -1.44
C TYR A 61 3.27 8.73 -2.77
N ARG A 62 2.28 9.50 -3.25
CA ARG A 62 2.38 10.24 -4.51
C ARG A 62 3.60 11.17 -4.51
N GLY A 63 4.31 11.22 -5.64
CA GLY A 63 5.56 11.98 -5.78
C GLY A 63 6.80 11.26 -5.25
N ARG A 64 6.66 10.04 -4.71
CA ARG A 64 7.78 9.20 -4.25
C ARG A 64 8.03 8.04 -5.21
N VAL A 65 9.28 7.64 -5.31
CA VAL A 65 9.68 6.38 -5.94
C VAL A 65 9.37 5.25 -4.96
N CYS A 66 8.55 4.27 -5.35
CA CYS A 66 8.12 3.20 -4.45
C CYS A 66 8.80 1.86 -4.77
N LEU A 67 9.43 1.22 -3.78
CA LEU A 67 10.05 -0.10 -3.90
C LEU A 67 9.32 -1.12 -3.00
N THR A 68 8.84 -2.23 -3.58
CA THR A 68 8.10 -3.27 -2.84
C THR A 68 8.94 -4.54 -2.61
N GLN A 69 8.68 -5.25 -1.50
CA GLN A 69 9.31 -6.51 -1.03
C GLN A 69 10.74 -6.42 -0.48
N LEU A 70 11.05 -7.29 0.50
CA LEU A 70 12.04 -7.01 1.55
C LEU A 70 13.33 -7.83 1.53
N ASN A 71 14.48 -7.18 1.55
CA ASN A 71 15.70 -7.67 2.19
C ASN A 71 16.09 -6.64 3.27
N TYR A 72 15.96 -7.00 4.55
CA TYR A 72 15.90 -6.03 5.65
C TYR A 72 17.11 -5.10 5.73
N THR A 73 18.34 -5.61 5.68
CA THR A 73 19.54 -4.80 5.95
C THR A 73 19.84 -3.81 4.83
N GLN A 74 19.97 -4.29 3.59
CA GLN A 74 20.33 -3.42 2.46
C GLN A 74 19.20 -2.42 2.12
N LEU A 75 17.94 -2.79 2.35
CA LEU A 75 16.83 -1.85 2.20
C LEU A 75 16.79 -0.80 3.31
N ALA A 76 17.16 -1.14 4.55
CA ALA A 76 17.29 -0.15 5.61
C ALA A 76 18.37 0.89 5.28
N GLU A 77 19.47 0.47 4.65
CA GLU A 77 20.51 1.37 4.16
C GLU A 77 20.01 2.27 3.03
N LEU A 78 19.32 1.71 2.02
CA LEU A 78 18.73 2.50 0.94
C LEU A 78 17.67 3.49 1.45
N ASP A 79 16.83 3.07 2.39
CA ASP A 79 15.85 3.92 3.06
C ASP A 79 16.56 5.09 3.75
N THR A 80 17.59 4.81 4.56
CA THR A 80 18.39 5.85 5.22
C THR A 80 19.00 6.83 4.22
N LYS A 81 19.48 6.35 3.07
CA LYS A 81 20.18 7.16 2.07
C LYS A 81 19.25 8.03 1.21
N TYR A 82 18.02 7.58 0.95
CA TYR A 82 17.15 8.16 -0.08
C TYR A 82 15.74 8.52 0.37
N ARG A 83 15.28 8.16 1.57
CA ARG A 83 13.93 8.48 2.05
C ARG A 83 13.61 9.97 1.98
N ASP A 84 14.53 10.82 2.42
CA ASP A 84 14.36 12.28 2.38
C ASP A 84 14.52 12.88 0.97
N LYS A 85 15.03 12.08 0.03
CA LYS A 85 15.17 12.46 -1.38
C LYS A 85 13.95 12.03 -2.22
N GLY A 86 13.00 11.32 -1.61
CA GLY A 86 11.76 10.87 -2.26
C GLY A 86 11.67 9.38 -2.53
N LEU A 87 12.54 8.54 -1.97
CA LEU A 87 12.32 7.08 -1.96
C LEU A 87 11.29 6.71 -0.88
N GLN A 88 10.45 5.73 -1.18
CA GLN A 88 9.57 5.07 -0.22
C GLN A 88 9.66 3.56 -0.40
N ILE A 89 10.05 2.85 0.66
CA ILE A 89 9.97 1.39 0.67
C ILE A 89 8.60 0.99 1.23
N LEU A 90 7.94 0.01 0.62
CA LEU A 90 6.62 -0.52 1.04
C LEU A 90 6.72 -2.04 1.23
N ALA A 91 6.54 -2.50 2.46
CA ALA A 91 6.70 -3.91 2.81
C ALA A 91 5.37 -4.66 2.80
N PHE A 92 5.32 -5.79 2.07
CA PHE A 92 4.14 -6.67 1.98
C PHE A 92 4.54 -8.09 2.39
N PRO A 93 4.38 -8.48 3.67
CA PRO A 93 4.62 -9.84 4.12
C PRO A 93 3.70 -10.83 3.37
N CYS A 94 4.22 -12.02 3.06
CA CYS A 94 3.50 -13.02 2.28
C CYS A 94 3.95 -14.43 2.67
N ASN A 95 3.00 -15.34 2.89
CA ASN A 95 3.30 -16.72 3.30
C ASN A 95 3.18 -17.75 2.17
N GLN A 96 2.98 -17.32 0.92
CA GLN A 96 2.72 -18.23 -0.21
C GLN A 96 3.96 -19.01 -0.67
N PHE A 97 5.15 -18.66 -0.18
CA PHE A 97 6.42 -19.20 -0.65
C PHE A 97 7.11 -19.98 0.47
N GLY A 98 6.93 -21.30 0.47
CA GLY A 98 7.58 -22.22 1.41
C GLY A 98 7.21 -22.00 2.88
N GLY A 99 6.11 -21.29 3.19
CA GLY A 99 5.69 -21.05 4.57
C GLY A 99 6.66 -20.17 5.37
N GLN A 100 7.42 -19.29 4.71
CA GLN A 100 8.49 -18.50 5.34
C GLN A 100 7.99 -17.30 6.18
N GLU A 101 6.68 -17.00 6.15
CA GLU A 101 6.06 -15.91 6.92
C GLU A 101 4.79 -16.41 7.64
N PRO A 102 4.90 -17.42 8.53
CA PRO A 102 3.73 -18.09 9.10
C PRO A 102 2.98 -17.21 10.10
N GLY A 103 3.67 -16.27 10.76
CA GLY A 103 3.13 -15.50 11.88
C GLY A 103 2.04 -14.49 11.53
N THR A 104 1.31 -14.00 12.53
CA THR A 104 0.29 -12.95 12.38
C THR A 104 0.93 -11.58 12.11
N ASN A 105 0.12 -10.57 11.78
CA ASN A 105 0.62 -9.21 11.60
C ASN A 105 1.34 -8.70 12.87
N GLU A 106 0.79 -9.01 14.04
CA GLU A 106 1.36 -8.62 15.33
C GLU A 106 2.74 -9.25 15.54
N GLU A 107 2.86 -10.56 15.29
CA GLU A 107 4.13 -11.29 15.41
C GLU A 107 5.18 -10.77 14.42
N ILE A 108 4.78 -10.47 13.19
CA ILE A 108 5.66 -9.87 12.18
C ILE A 108 6.14 -8.49 12.62
N MET A 109 5.25 -7.65 13.15
CA MET A 109 5.63 -6.33 13.65
C MET A 109 6.62 -6.41 14.82
N ASP A 110 6.43 -7.35 15.74
CA ASP A 110 7.34 -7.53 16.87
C ASP A 110 8.73 -8.01 16.41
N PHE A 111 8.80 -8.88 15.40
CA PHE A 111 10.05 -9.25 14.76
C PHE A 111 10.73 -8.06 14.06
N VAL A 112 9.98 -7.30 13.27
CA VAL A 112 10.51 -6.17 12.47
C VAL A 112 11.05 -5.04 13.37
N LYS A 113 10.43 -4.78 14.53
CA LYS A 113 10.91 -3.76 15.49
C LYS A 113 12.37 -4.00 15.91
N THR A 114 12.84 -5.24 15.88
CA THR A 114 14.24 -5.58 16.24
C THR A 114 15.27 -5.04 15.23
N PHE A 115 14.85 -4.71 14.01
CA PHE A 115 15.73 -4.22 12.94
C PHE A 115 15.83 -2.69 12.87
N GLY A 116 15.09 -1.95 13.70
CA GLY A 116 15.13 -0.48 13.70
C GLY A 116 14.64 0.16 12.40
N ILE A 117 13.78 -0.54 11.66
CA ILE A 117 13.27 -0.12 10.35
C ILE A 117 12.10 0.87 10.50
N SER A 118 12.06 1.88 9.63
CA SER A 118 11.08 2.97 9.69
C SER A 118 10.07 3.02 8.54
N PHE A 119 10.23 2.19 7.51
CA PHE A 119 9.32 2.19 6.38
C PHE A 119 8.01 1.42 6.65
N PRO A 120 6.90 1.74 5.97
CA PRO A 120 5.59 1.13 6.18
C PRO A 120 5.56 -0.38 5.89
N PHE A 121 4.90 -1.11 6.79
CA PHE A 121 4.48 -2.49 6.59
C PHE A 121 2.97 -2.55 6.37
N PHE A 122 2.57 -3.38 5.42
CA PHE A 122 1.17 -3.70 5.13
C PHE A 122 0.81 -5.07 5.68
N ALA A 123 -0.47 -5.29 5.94
CA ALA A 123 -0.98 -6.59 6.37
C ALA A 123 -0.46 -7.72 5.48
N LYS A 124 -0.21 -8.87 6.11
CA LYS A 124 0.13 -10.09 5.38
C LYS A 124 -0.93 -10.37 4.32
N CYS A 125 -0.48 -10.59 3.09
CA CYS A 125 -1.38 -10.71 1.94
C CYS A 125 -0.91 -11.77 0.94
N ASP A 126 -1.85 -12.18 0.09
CA ASP A 126 -1.56 -13.02 -1.06
C ASP A 126 -1.12 -12.15 -2.24
N VAL A 127 -0.05 -12.57 -2.90
CA VAL A 127 0.51 -11.91 -4.07
C VAL A 127 0.28 -12.70 -5.35
N ASN A 128 -0.24 -13.92 -5.24
CA ASN A 128 -0.64 -14.83 -6.30
C ASN A 128 -2.02 -15.47 -6.03
N GLY A 129 -2.63 -16.05 -7.07
CA GLY A 129 -3.93 -16.71 -6.97
C GLY A 129 -5.13 -15.75 -6.95
N SER A 130 -6.32 -16.31 -6.73
CA SER A 130 -7.60 -15.56 -6.73
C SER A 130 -7.68 -14.50 -5.64
N ASN A 131 -6.92 -14.67 -4.55
CA ASN A 131 -6.89 -13.75 -3.42
C ASN A 131 -5.81 -12.67 -3.55
N THR A 132 -5.12 -12.59 -4.70
CA THR A 132 -4.10 -11.56 -4.93
C THR A 132 -4.70 -10.17 -4.68
N ILE A 133 -4.06 -9.34 -3.85
CA ILE A 133 -4.54 -7.98 -3.62
C ILE A 133 -4.39 -7.08 -4.88
N PRO A 134 -5.21 -6.01 -5.01
CA PRO A 134 -5.20 -5.12 -6.18
C PRO A 134 -3.81 -4.61 -6.59
N VAL A 135 -2.98 -4.24 -5.61
CA VAL A 135 -1.59 -3.78 -5.82
C VAL A 135 -0.77 -4.79 -6.63
N PHE A 136 -0.76 -6.06 -6.24
CA PHE A 136 0.02 -7.07 -6.95
C PHE A 136 -0.65 -7.53 -8.24
N GLN A 137 -1.97 -7.45 -8.37
CA GLN A 137 -2.64 -7.68 -9.66
C GLN A 137 -2.15 -6.66 -10.70
N TYR A 138 -2.19 -5.37 -10.36
CA TYR A 138 -1.72 -4.29 -11.20
C TYR A 138 -0.23 -4.39 -11.55
N LEU A 139 0.64 -4.57 -10.54
CA LEU A 139 2.09 -4.64 -10.75
C LEU A 139 2.50 -5.85 -11.60
N LYS A 140 1.92 -7.02 -11.35
CA LYS A 140 2.18 -8.23 -12.16
C LYS A 140 1.66 -8.05 -13.59
N HIS A 141 0.50 -7.43 -13.77
CA HIS A 141 -0.05 -7.18 -15.11
C HIS A 141 0.88 -6.29 -15.94
N ASN A 142 1.33 -5.17 -15.38
CA ASN A 142 2.15 -4.19 -16.09
C ASN A 142 3.62 -4.59 -16.24
N LEU A 143 4.18 -5.31 -15.26
CA LEU A 143 5.59 -5.75 -15.23
C LEU A 143 5.72 -7.28 -15.30
N GLY A 144 4.81 -7.92 -16.03
CA GLY A 144 4.84 -9.35 -16.31
C GLY A 144 6.02 -9.74 -17.22
N GLY A 145 6.50 -10.97 -17.11
CA GLY A 145 7.51 -11.51 -18.01
C GLY A 145 6.88 -12.31 -19.16
N LEU A 146 7.69 -12.66 -20.17
CA LEU A 146 7.28 -13.48 -21.31
C LEU A 146 6.74 -14.88 -20.92
N LEU A 147 7.14 -15.39 -19.75
CA LEU A 147 6.74 -16.71 -19.23
C LEU A 147 5.70 -16.61 -18.11
N GLY A 148 4.84 -15.60 -18.19
CA GLY A 148 3.79 -15.33 -17.21
C GLY A 148 4.14 -14.24 -16.22
N ASN A 149 3.12 -13.80 -15.48
CA ASN A 149 3.21 -12.65 -14.58
C ASN A 149 3.29 -13.01 -13.09
N PHE A 150 3.13 -14.29 -12.72
CA PHE A 150 3.14 -14.73 -11.33
C PHE A 150 4.46 -14.43 -10.62
N ILE A 151 4.39 -14.16 -9.31
CA ILE A 151 5.58 -13.98 -8.48
C ILE A 151 6.15 -15.36 -8.14
N LYS A 152 7.43 -15.58 -8.44
CA LYS A 152 8.05 -16.91 -8.37
C LYS A 152 8.49 -17.28 -6.94
N TRP A 153 8.91 -16.30 -6.16
CA TRP A 153 9.45 -16.50 -4.81
C TRP A 153 9.41 -15.20 -4.01
N ASN A 154 9.70 -15.32 -2.71
CA ASN A 154 9.97 -14.19 -1.82
C ASN A 154 11.02 -13.24 -2.41
N PHE A 155 10.93 -11.96 -2.03
CA PHE A 155 11.90 -10.92 -2.37
C PHE A 155 11.90 -10.49 -3.84
N THR A 156 10.82 -10.76 -4.58
CA THR A 156 10.60 -10.17 -5.91
C THR A 156 10.24 -8.71 -5.74
N LYS A 157 11.02 -7.80 -6.33
CA LYS A 157 10.87 -6.37 -6.10
C LYS A 157 10.21 -5.68 -7.28
N PHE A 158 9.43 -4.63 -7.01
CA PHE A 158 8.85 -3.78 -8.04
C PHE A 158 9.22 -2.34 -7.70
N LEU A 159 9.70 -1.62 -8.71
CA LEU A 159 9.99 -0.19 -8.63
C LEU A 159 8.92 0.57 -9.40
N VAL A 160 8.37 1.60 -8.78
CA VAL A 160 7.33 2.49 -9.31
C VAL A 160 7.87 3.91 -9.26
N ASP A 161 7.65 4.68 -10.32
CA ASP A 161 8.11 6.06 -10.42
C ASP A 161 7.27 7.05 -9.59
N ARG A 162 7.66 8.33 -9.60
CA ARG A 162 7.00 9.41 -8.87
C ARG A 162 5.57 9.72 -9.34
N ASN A 163 5.20 9.28 -10.55
CA ASN A 163 3.88 9.43 -11.15
C ASN A 163 2.98 8.20 -10.90
N GLY A 164 3.54 7.16 -10.29
CA GLY A 164 2.84 5.92 -9.99
C GLY A 164 2.82 4.95 -11.16
N LEU A 165 3.70 5.13 -12.15
CA LEU A 165 3.87 4.20 -13.25
C LEU A 165 4.86 3.10 -12.85
N PRO A 166 4.52 1.82 -13.07
CA PRO A 166 5.45 0.72 -12.86
C PRO A 166 6.68 0.89 -13.76
N PHE A 167 7.87 0.91 -13.17
CA PHE A 167 9.13 1.09 -13.89
C PHE A 167 9.77 -0.26 -14.21
N GLN A 168 10.05 -1.08 -13.19
CA GLN A 168 10.75 -2.35 -13.39
C GLN A 168 10.45 -3.37 -12.30
N ARG A 169 10.51 -4.65 -12.67
CA ARG A 169 10.43 -5.80 -11.77
C ARG A 169 11.79 -6.48 -11.68
N TYR A 170 12.23 -6.77 -10.47
CA TYR A 170 13.50 -7.43 -10.16
C TYR A 170 13.25 -8.82 -9.59
N ASN A 171 14.09 -9.77 -9.97
CA ASN A 171 13.99 -11.13 -9.49
C ASN A 171 14.45 -11.22 -8.01
N PRO A 172 14.11 -12.31 -7.30
CA PRO A 172 14.54 -12.54 -5.92
C PRO A 172 16.05 -12.41 -5.68
N GLN A 173 16.86 -12.82 -6.65
CA GLN A 173 18.31 -12.84 -6.58
C GLN A 173 18.97 -11.47 -6.79
N THR A 174 18.24 -10.50 -7.36
CA THR A 174 18.73 -9.12 -7.49
C THR A 174 18.88 -8.50 -6.11
N ALA A 175 20.11 -8.12 -5.76
CA ALA A 175 20.39 -7.45 -4.50
C ALA A 175 19.79 -6.04 -4.53
N PRO A 176 19.21 -5.54 -3.42
CA PRO A 176 18.74 -4.15 -3.33
C PRO A 176 19.73 -3.09 -3.83
N PHE A 177 21.04 -3.24 -3.56
CA PHE A 177 22.04 -2.29 -4.04
C PHE A 177 22.21 -2.29 -5.56
N ASP A 178 21.94 -3.40 -6.25
CA ASP A 178 21.95 -3.44 -7.71
C ASP A 178 20.81 -2.60 -8.32
N ILE A 179 19.79 -2.25 -7.52
CA ILE A 179 18.63 -1.44 -7.91
C ILE A 179 18.91 0.06 -7.68
N GLU A 180 19.99 0.40 -6.98
CA GLU A 180 20.28 1.78 -6.56
C GLU A 180 20.42 2.75 -7.75
N ALA A 181 21.00 2.31 -8.87
CA ALA A 181 21.13 3.14 -10.06
C ALA A 181 19.76 3.57 -10.61
N ASP A 182 18.82 2.64 -10.71
CA ASP A 182 17.45 2.89 -11.16
C ASP A 182 16.70 3.80 -10.19
N ILE A 183 16.90 3.60 -8.88
CA ILE A 183 16.35 4.49 -7.84
C ILE A 183 16.86 5.92 -8.07
N VAL A 184 18.18 6.11 -8.20
CA VAL A 184 18.79 7.43 -8.40
C VAL A 184 18.28 8.08 -9.69
N GLU A 185 18.16 7.30 -10.77
CA GLU A 185 17.58 7.78 -12.03
C GLU A 185 16.17 8.34 -11.82
N LEU A 186 15.29 7.57 -11.18
CA LEU A 186 13.90 7.99 -10.94
C LEU A 186 13.78 9.14 -9.93
N LEU A 187 14.74 9.28 -9.01
CA LEU A 187 14.79 10.43 -8.11
C LEU A 187 15.24 11.72 -8.80
N GLY A 188 16.01 11.62 -9.88
CA GLY A 188 16.46 12.77 -10.68
C GLY A 188 15.42 13.29 -11.66
N LYS A 189 14.40 12.48 -12.01
CA LYS A 189 13.29 12.89 -12.88
C LYS A 189 12.30 13.75 -12.08
N GLN A 190 12.05 14.97 -12.56
CA GLN A 190 11.06 15.91 -12.01
C GLN A 190 9.76 15.86 -12.81
#